data_AF-M0C7X8-F1
#
_entry.id   AF-M0C7X8-F1
#
_cell.length_a   1.000
_cell.length_b   1.000
_cell.length_c   1.000
_cell.angle_alpha   90.00
_cell.angle_beta   90.00
_cell.angle_gamma   90.00
#
_symmetry.space_group_name_H-M   'P 1'
#
loop_
_entity.id
_entity.type
_entity.pdbx_description
1 polymer ?
#
loop_
_entity_poly.entity_id
_entity_poly.type
_entity_poly.pdbx_seq_one_letter_code
_entity_poly.pdbx_strand_id
1 'polypeptide(L)'
;MTGDDRYKVFGVYLSAPVTDALEEHLYDEAGVLDVEAYFEETADSVPVGDPGADATDDLVAGVLDSFADLYDRADFAAAERTAPDAFDLVHLAADPTRVADVRERFRAAATIQDADLRTVQTAILGAHLEAGPTE
;
A
#
# COMPACT_ATOMS: atom_id res chain seq x y z
N MET A 1 3.90 -29.96 -4.03
CA MET A 1 3.73 -28.55 -3.65
C MET A 1 3.69 -27.78 -4.94
N THR A 2 2.49 -27.50 -5.41
CA THR A 2 2.23 -26.63 -6.57
C THR A 2 1.34 -25.54 -6.00
N GLY A 3 1.97 -24.66 -5.21
CA GLY A 3 1.36 -23.41 -4.83
C GLY A 3 1.38 -22.51 -6.06
N ASP A 4 0.31 -21.79 -6.28
CA ASP A 4 0.31 -20.63 -7.16
C ASP A 4 1.33 -19.64 -6.56
N ASP A 5 2.62 -19.74 -6.94
CA ASP A 5 3.69 -18.82 -6.52
C ASP A 5 3.52 -17.48 -7.26
N ARG A 6 2.42 -16.80 -6.94
CA ARG A 6 2.03 -15.54 -7.54
C ARG A 6 1.51 -14.57 -6.50
N TYR A 7 2.01 -13.35 -6.60
CA TYR A 7 1.42 -12.21 -5.93
C TYR A 7 0.13 -11.82 -6.59
N LYS A 8 -0.81 -11.33 -5.80
CA LYS A 8 -2.07 -10.76 -6.25
C LYS A 8 -1.93 -9.25 -6.33
N VAL A 9 -2.29 -8.68 -7.48
CA VAL A 9 -2.31 -7.23 -7.67
C VAL A 9 -3.60 -6.65 -7.08
N PHE A 10 -3.48 -5.54 -6.36
CA PHE A 10 -4.61 -4.81 -5.81
C PHE A 10 -4.37 -3.31 -5.81
N GLY A 11 -5.45 -2.54 -5.98
CA GLY A 11 -5.41 -1.09 -5.94
C GLY A 11 -5.58 -0.50 -4.53
N VAL A 12 -4.82 0.56 -4.26
CA VAL A 12 -4.96 1.47 -3.12
C VAL A 12 -5.08 2.90 -3.64
N TYR A 13 -5.82 3.75 -2.91
CA TYR A 13 -5.97 5.16 -3.25
C TYR A 13 -5.06 6.02 -2.38
N LEU A 14 -4.16 6.75 -3.03
CA LEU A 14 -3.15 7.57 -2.37
C LEU A 14 -3.26 9.01 -2.83
N SER A 15 -3.05 9.96 -1.93
CA SER A 15 -2.77 11.34 -2.34
C SER A 15 -1.38 11.42 -2.95
N ALA A 16 -1.19 12.31 -3.93
CA ALA A 16 0.10 12.61 -4.55
C ALA A 16 1.34 12.52 -3.62
N PRO A 17 1.42 13.22 -2.46
CA PRO A 17 2.62 13.15 -1.61
C PRO A 17 2.93 11.76 -1.05
N VAL A 18 1.91 10.92 -0.86
CA VAL A 18 2.10 9.53 -0.40
C VAL A 18 2.47 8.63 -1.57
N THR A 19 1.97 8.93 -2.78
CA THR A 19 2.42 8.27 -4.01
C THR A 19 3.89 8.55 -4.27
N ASP A 20 4.34 9.81 -4.22
CA ASP A 20 5.75 10.20 -4.39
C ASP A 20 6.66 9.47 -3.38
N ALA A 21 6.24 9.38 -2.11
CA ALA A 21 6.99 8.68 -1.07
C ALA A 21 7.05 7.16 -1.29
N LEU A 22 5.97 6.57 -1.81
CA LEU A 22 5.92 5.15 -2.16
C LEU A 22 6.86 4.86 -3.35
N GLU A 23 6.89 5.72 -4.36
CA GLU A 23 7.79 5.60 -5.50
C GLU A 23 9.25 5.70 -5.07
N GLU A 24 9.60 6.66 -4.20
CA GLU A 24 10.94 6.77 -3.63
C GLU A 24 11.33 5.48 -2.89
N HIS A 25 10.44 4.97 -2.03
CA HIS A 25 10.69 3.73 -1.29
C HIS A 25 10.91 2.52 -2.20
N LEU A 26 10.07 2.34 -3.22
CA LEU A 26 10.20 1.21 -4.16
C LEU A 26 11.40 1.37 -5.12
N TYR A 27 11.79 2.61 -5.41
CA TYR A 27 13.01 2.89 -6.15
C TYR A 27 14.24 2.46 -5.34
N ASP A 28 14.31 2.81 -4.06
CA ASP A 28 15.42 2.43 -3.19
C ASP A 28 15.49 0.91 -2.96
N GLU A 29 14.35 0.25 -2.74
CA GLU A 29 14.29 -1.19 -2.45
C GLU A 29 14.48 -2.08 -3.71
N ALA A 30 13.84 -1.71 -4.83
CA ALA A 30 13.73 -2.56 -6.00
C ALA A 30 14.11 -1.89 -7.34
N GLY A 31 14.45 -0.60 -7.34
CA GLY A 31 14.75 0.15 -8.56
C GLY A 31 13.53 0.46 -9.43
N VAL A 32 12.32 0.40 -8.85
CA VAL A 32 11.07 0.70 -9.55
C VAL A 32 10.93 2.23 -9.67
N LEU A 33 10.90 2.72 -10.91
CA LEU A 33 10.90 4.17 -11.20
C LEU A 33 9.51 4.80 -11.32
N ASP A 34 8.49 3.99 -11.59
CA ASP A 34 7.11 4.45 -11.86
C ASP A 34 6.16 3.33 -11.42
N VAL A 35 5.66 3.42 -10.19
CA VAL A 35 4.83 2.36 -9.59
C VAL A 35 3.45 2.29 -10.24
N GLU A 36 2.94 3.45 -10.69
CA GLU A 36 1.64 3.56 -11.35
C GLU A 36 1.66 2.76 -12.66
N ALA A 37 2.67 2.96 -13.49
CA ALA A 37 2.84 2.23 -14.74
C ALA A 37 3.29 0.77 -14.53
N TYR A 38 4.06 0.48 -13.47
CA TYR A 38 4.71 -0.83 -13.27
C TYR A 38 3.71 -2.00 -13.27
N PHE A 39 2.57 -1.83 -12.61
CA PHE A 39 1.54 -2.87 -12.50
C PHE A 39 0.32 -2.62 -13.40
N GLU A 40 0.21 -1.47 -14.08
CA GLU A 40 -0.97 -1.11 -14.89
C GLU A 40 -1.22 -2.09 -16.05
N GLU A 41 -0.15 -2.58 -16.70
CA GLU A 41 -0.25 -3.56 -17.80
C GLU A 41 -0.25 -5.02 -17.34
N THR A 42 -0.10 -5.26 -16.03
CA THR A 42 0.04 -6.63 -15.51
C THR A 42 -1.34 -7.26 -15.28
N ALA A 43 -1.46 -8.57 -15.57
CA ALA A 43 -2.65 -9.33 -15.19
C ALA A 43 -2.87 -9.24 -13.65
N ASP A 44 -4.07 -9.61 -13.15
CA ASP A 44 -4.42 -9.63 -11.70
C ASP A 44 -3.41 -10.34 -10.76
N SER A 45 -2.34 -10.94 -11.31
CA SER A 45 -1.28 -11.61 -10.58
C SER A 45 0.10 -11.45 -11.25
N VAL A 46 1.15 -11.37 -10.43
CA VAL A 46 2.57 -11.29 -10.84
C VAL A 46 3.31 -12.53 -10.30
N PRO A 47 4.26 -13.14 -11.04
CA PRO A 47 5.08 -14.24 -10.50
C PRO A 47 5.92 -13.78 -9.30
N VAL A 48 6.13 -14.69 -8.34
CA VAL A 48 7.11 -14.50 -7.25
C VAL A 48 8.52 -14.39 -7.81
N GLY A 49 9.36 -13.54 -7.19
CA GLY A 49 10.71 -13.22 -7.66
C GLY A 49 10.75 -12.05 -8.65
N ASP A 50 9.62 -11.37 -8.85
CA ASP A 50 9.60 -10.04 -9.45
C ASP A 50 10.01 -9.02 -8.38
N PRO A 51 11.05 -8.21 -8.60
CA PRO A 51 11.61 -7.35 -7.58
C PRO A 51 10.63 -6.28 -7.08
N GLY A 52 9.78 -5.73 -7.96
CA GLY A 52 8.75 -4.77 -7.56
C GLY A 52 7.63 -5.44 -6.78
N ALA A 53 7.25 -6.67 -7.15
CA ALA A 53 6.24 -7.43 -6.43
C ALA A 53 6.73 -7.91 -5.06
N ASP A 54 7.98 -8.35 -4.95
CA ASP A 54 8.61 -8.74 -3.69
C ASP A 54 8.67 -7.53 -2.74
N ALA A 55 9.11 -6.35 -3.22
CA ALA A 55 9.18 -5.13 -2.41
C ALA A 55 7.80 -4.63 -1.95
N THR A 56 6.80 -4.68 -2.82
CA THR A 56 5.42 -4.31 -2.43
C THR A 56 4.79 -5.31 -1.46
N ASP A 57 5.13 -6.60 -1.57
CA ASP A 57 4.71 -7.62 -0.61
C ASP A 57 5.34 -7.41 0.77
N ASP A 58 6.63 -7.07 0.83
CA ASP A 58 7.34 -6.75 2.07
C ASP A 58 6.80 -5.46 2.72
N LEU A 59 6.50 -4.42 1.93
CA LEU A 59 5.81 -3.22 2.41
C LEU A 59 4.45 -3.57 3.04
N VAL A 60 3.64 -4.37 2.36
CA VAL A 60 2.32 -4.79 2.88
C VAL A 60 2.50 -5.63 4.15
N ALA A 61 3.51 -6.50 4.21
CA ALA A 61 3.83 -7.24 5.42
C ALA A 61 4.19 -6.31 6.59
N GLY A 62 5.00 -5.28 6.36
CA GLY A 62 5.35 -4.27 7.36
C GLY A 62 4.14 -3.47 7.86
N VAL A 63 3.27 -3.05 6.94
CA VAL A 63 2.00 -2.38 7.30
C VAL A 63 1.12 -3.27 8.16
N LEU A 64 1.04 -4.57 7.85
CA LEU A 64 0.24 -5.52 8.61
C LEU A 64 0.79 -5.80 10.01
N ASP A 65 2.11 -5.93 10.13
CA ASP A 65 2.82 -6.19 11.39
C ASP A 65 2.69 -5.01 12.36
N SER A 66 2.93 -3.80 11.85
CA SER A 66 2.89 -2.56 12.64
C SER A 66 1.55 -1.81 12.58
N PHE A 67 0.47 -2.47 12.13
CA PHE A 67 -0.78 -1.77 11.82
C PHE A 67 -1.35 -0.94 12.98
N ALA A 68 -1.27 -1.46 14.21
CA ALA A 68 -1.78 -0.75 15.39
C ALA A 68 -1.00 0.55 15.65
N ASP A 69 0.33 0.48 15.64
CA ASP A 69 1.20 1.64 15.81
C ASP A 69 1.03 2.66 14.67
N LEU A 70 0.87 2.18 13.43
CA LEU A 70 0.59 3.02 12.27
C LEU A 70 -0.76 3.71 12.38
N TYR A 71 -1.78 2.99 12.85
CA TYR A 71 -3.11 3.54 13.07
C TYR A 71 -3.11 4.68 14.09
N ASP A 72 -2.37 4.53 15.19
CA ASP A 72 -2.24 5.60 16.20
C ASP A 72 -1.43 6.80 15.69
N ARG A 73 -0.50 6.60 14.75
CA ARG A 73 0.35 7.65 14.16
C ARG A 73 -0.25 8.35 12.96
N ALA A 74 -1.16 7.69 12.25
CA ALA A 74 -1.73 8.17 11.00
C ALA A 74 -2.46 9.50 11.17
N ASP A 75 -2.10 10.49 10.33
CA ASP A 75 -2.79 11.77 10.28
C ASP A 75 -4.04 11.68 9.39
N PHE A 76 -5.08 11.02 9.92
CA PHE A 76 -6.37 10.90 9.22
C PHE A 76 -6.99 12.26 8.89
N ALA A 77 -6.76 13.27 9.72
CA ALA A 77 -7.29 14.61 9.52
C ALA A 77 -6.60 15.34 8.36
N ALA A 78 -5.30 15.10 8.14
CA ALA A 78 -4.62 15.58 6.94
C ALA A 78 -5.15 14.88 5.69
N ALA A 79 -5.29 13.56 5.73
CA ALA A 79 -5.83 12.78 4.60
C ALA A 79 -7.27 13.15 4.25
N GLU A 80 -8.12 13.47 5.24
CA GLU A 80 -9.52 13.88 5.01
C GLU A 80 -9.62 15.25 4.31
N ARG A 81 -8.62 16.12 4.45
CA ARG A 81 -8.57 17.42 3.78
C ARG A 81 -8.18 17.31 2.30
N THR A 82 -7.67 16.16 1.86
CA THR A 82 -7.37 15.90 0.46
C THR A 82 -8.66 15.92 -0.35
N ALA A 83 -8.65 16.60 -1.49
CA ALA A 83 -9.83 16.68 -2.34
C ALA A 83 -10.23 15.27 -2.83
N PRO A 84 -11.53 14.95 -2.95
CA PRO A 84 -11.99 13.62 -3.39
C PRO A 84 -11.43 13.15 -4.74
N ASP A 85 -11.12 14.10 -5.62
CA ASP A 85 -10.57 13.88 -6.97
C ASP A 85 -9.02 13.96 -7.02
N ALA A 86 -8.37 14.15 -5.87
CA ALA A 86 -6.91 14.24 -5.75
C ALA A 86 -6.27 12.95 -5.19
N PHE A 87 -6.97 11.82 -5.36
CA PHE A 87 -6.45 10.50 -5.02
C PHE A 87 -6.20 9.72 -6.30
N ASP A 88 -4.99 9.20 -6.43
CA ASP A 88 -4.55 8.36 -7.54
C ASP A 88 -4.68 6.89 -7.16
N LEU A 89 -5.00 6.05 -8.15
CA LEU A 89 -5.11 4.60 -7.96
C LEU A 89 -3.75 3.96 -8.21
N VAL A 90 -3.09 3.55 -7.15
CA VAL A 90 -1.80 2.86 -7.22
C VAL A 90 -2.01 1.36 -7.04
N HIS A 91 -1.34 0.57 -7.88
CA HIS A 91 -1.40 -0.88 -7.82
C HIS A 91 -0.20 -1.43 -7.03
N LEU A 92 -0.47 -2.35 -6.11
CA LEU A 92 0.53 -3.07 -5.32
C LEU A 92 0.36 -4.56 -5.54
N ALA A 93 1.43 -5.33 -5.39
CA ALA A 93 1.37 -6.79 -5.41
C ALA A 93 1.72 -7.33 -4.02
N ALA A 94 0.97 -8.32 -3.54
CA ALA A 94 1.28 -9.00 -2.28
C ALA A 94 0.68 -10.40 -2.26
N ASP A 95 1.10 -11.21 -1.28
CA ASP A 95 0.54 -12.54 -1.08
C ASP A 95 -0.99 -12.45 -0.95
N PRO A 96 -1.76 -13.35 -1.61
CA PRO A 96 -3.22 -13.27 -1.60
C PRO A 96 -3.85 -13.22 -0.20
N THR A 97 -3.25 -13.87 0.80
CA THR A 97 -3.68 -13.81 2.19
C THR A 97 -3.39 -12.44 2.79
N ARG A 98 -2.19 -11.89 2.58
CA ARG A 98 -1.86 -10.51 3.01
C ARG A 98 -2.78 -9.47 2.38
N VAL A 99 -3.12 -9.62 1.10
CA VAL A 99 -4.10 -8.76 0.42
C VAL A 99 -5.47 -8.82 1.09
N ALA A 100 -5.93 -10.01 1.49
CA ALA A 100 -7.19 -10.14 2.21
C ALA A 100 -7.14 -9.47 3.58
N ASP A 101 -6.07 -9.71 4.32
CA ASP A 101 -5.84 -9.21 5.67
C ASP A 101 -5.73 -7.68 5.72
N VAL A 102 -5.00 -7.07 4.77
CA VAL A 102 -4.83 -5.61 4.74
C VAL A 102 -6.12 -4.92 4.34
N ARG A 103 -6.89 -5.50 3.41
CA ARG A 103 -8.21 -5.00 3.01
C ARG A 103 -9.21 -5.06 4.16
N GLU A 104 -9.18 -6.13 4.96
CA GLU A 104 -10.02 -6.25 6.14
C GLU A 104 -9.67 -5.17 7.16
N ARG A 105 -8.38 -5.00 7.48
CA ARG A 105 -7.91 -3.98 8.42
C ARG A 105 -8.25 -2.56 7.97
N PHE A 106 -8.05 -2.22 6.70
CA PHE A 106 -8.44 -0.90 6.18
C PHE A 106 -9.95 -0.65 6.26
N ARG A 107 -10.78 -1.65 5.96
CA ARG A 107 -12.23 -1.52 6.11
C ARG A 107 -12.66 -1.35 7.57
N ALA A 108 -12.03 -2.09 8.47
CA ALA A 108 -12.27 -1.95 9.90
C ALA A 108 -11.87 -0.55 10.39
N ALA A 109 -10.69 -0.07 10.00
CA ALA A 109 -10.22 1.27 10.32
C ALA A 109 -11.13 2.37 9.77
N ALA A 110 -11.58 2.25 8.52
CA ALA A 110 -12.53 3.18 7.89
C ALA A 110 -13.86 3.23 8.66
N THR A 111 -14.35 2.07 9.10
CA THR A 111 -15.56 1.98 9.92
C THR A 111 -15.38 2.66 11.29
N ILE A 112 -14.22 2.48 11.93
CA ILE A 112 -13.95 3.06 13.26
C ILE A 112 -13.76 4.59 13.17
N GLN A 113 -13.10 5.07 12.12
CA GLN A 113 -12.85 6.51 11.90
C GLN A 113 -14.04 7.24 11.28
N ASP A 114 -15.11 6.53 10.88
CA ASP A 114 -16.22 7.09 10.09
C ASP A 114 -15.71 7.83 8.84
N ALA A 115 -14.68 7.28 8.19
CA ALA A 115 -13.94 7.91 7.10
C ALA A 115 -13.97 7.07 5.82
N ASP A 116 -13.77 7.72 4.68
CA ASP A 116 -13.61 7.05 3.40
C ASP A 116 -12.39 6.12 3.39
N LEU A 117 -12.49 5.03 2.62
CA LEU A 117 -11.41 4.04 2.51
C LEU A 117 -10.11 4.67 1.98
N ARG A 118 -10.22 5.66 1.08
CA ARG A 118 -9.07 6.38 0.50
C ARG A 118 -8.31 7.17 1.55
N THR A 119 -9.03 7.82 2.46
CA THR A 119 -8.47 8.54 3.61
C THR A 119 -7.66 7.61 4.49
N VAL A 120 -8.22 6.45 4.84
CA VAL A 120 -7.52 5.45 5.67
C VAL A 120 -6.30 4.86 4.96
N GLN A 121 -6.43 4.50 3.69
CA GLN A 121 -5.32 3.96 2.89
C GLN A 121 -4.17 4.96 2.83
N THR A 122 -4.47 6.22 2.48
CA THR A 122 -3.49 7.31 2.41
C THR A 122 -2.83 7.57 3.77
N ALA A 123 -3.61 7.67 4.84
CA ALA A 123 -3.07 8.02 6.16
C ALA A 123 -2.18 6.91 6.75
N ILE A 124 -2.59 5.64 6.62
CA ILE A 124 -1.80 4.50 7.14
C ILE A 124 -0.54 4.29 6.32
N LEU A 125 -0.63 4.33 4.99
CA LEU A 125 0.55 4.17 4.13
C LEU A 125 1.51 5.35 4.25
N GLY A 126 0.98 6.58 4.36
CA GLY A 126 1.77 7.76 4.68
C GLY A 126 2.55 7.60 5.98
N ALA A 127 1.88 7.19 7.07
CA ALA A 127 2.54 6.95 8.35
C ALA A 127 3.63 5.87 8.28
N HIS A 128 3.46 4.85 7.45
CA HIS A 128 4.46 3.80 7.25
C HIS A 128 5.70 4.34 6.52
N LEU A 129 5.48 5.09 5.44
CA LEU A 129 6.55 5.65 4.62
C LEU A 129 7.31 6.77 5.35
N GLU A 130 6.63 7.56 6.18
CA GLU A 130 7.25 8.58 7.03
C GLU A 130 8.07 8.00 8.19
N ALA A 131 7.77 6.79 8.65
CA ALA A 131 8.53 6.13 9.70
C ALA A 131 9.95 5.72 9.26
N GLY A 132 10.20 5.68 7.95
CA GLY A 132 11.45 5.19 7.35
C GLY A 132 11.64 3.67 7.54
N PRO A 133 12.59 3.06 6.82
CA PRO A 133 12.92 1.65 7.03
C PRO A 133 13.37 1.45 8.47
N THR A 134 12.74 0.51 9.17
CA THR A 134 13.14 0.16 10.53
C THR A 134 14.44 -0.64 10.44
N GLU A 135 15.56 -0.02 10.84
CA GLU A 135 16.90 -0.64 10.91
C GLU A 135 16.97 -1.89 11.82
#